data_AF-A0A2G2DXS7-F1
#
_entry.id   AF-A0A2G2DXS7-F1
#
_cell.length_a   1.000
_cell.length_b   1.000
_cell.length_c   1.000
_cell.angle_alpha   90.00
_cell.angle_beta   90.00
_cell.angle_gamma   90.00
#
_symmetry.space_group_name_H-M   'P 1'
#
loop_
_entity.id
_entity.type
_entity.pdbx_description
1 polymer ?
#
loop_
_entity_poly.entity_id
_entity_poly.type
_entity_poly.pdbx_seq_one_letter_code
_entity_poly.pdbx_strand_id
1 'polypeptide(L)'
;MLREDYIKICSVCLNKSFNPKIGIICGITNEPADFKGNCADYKEDETAVKHEVLRENHDKKEAKGTINKGRIALFVVGSLYLFVGFYEAFIILGADIIFGIIDWVVAGVFIGLGIWSYKKASLALIIGLGFYVAIILLLAVIDPITIVQGIILKIIIIVCLVYAISTARADEAKQKKLSSNDDLLDQL
;
A
#
# COMPACT_ATOMS: atom_id res chain seq x y z
N MET A 1 6.51 9.89 28.04
CA MET A 1 5.83 8.85 27.25
C MET A 1 4.36 9.18 27.19
N LEU A 2 3.71 8.91 26.07
CA LEU A 2 2.26 9.09 25.93
C LEU A 2 1.55 7.86 26.47
N ARG A 3 0.27 7.99 26.85
CA ARG A 3 -0.56 6.87 27.33
C ARG A 3 -0.56 5.67 26.38
N GLU A 4 -0.42 5.92 25.08
CA GLU A 4 -0.34 4.91 24.03
C GLU A 4 0.90 4.01 24.16
N ASP A 5 2.03 4.55 24.62
CA ASP A 5 3.28 3.80 24.78
C ASP A 5 3.19 2.83 25.96
N TYR A 6 2.57 3.26 27.07
CA TYR A 6 2.31 2.39 28.21
C TYR A 6 1.38 1.23 27.85
N ILE A 7 0.37 1.48 27.01
CA ILE A 7 -0.58 0.44 26.58
C ILE A 7 0.14 -0.66 25.78
N LYS A 8 1.13 -0.32 24.94
CA LYS A 8 1.93 -1.31 24.20
C LYS A 8 2.74 -2.22 25.13
N ILE A 9 3.31 -1.67 26.20
CA ILE A 9 4.07 -2.46 27.17
C ILE A 9 3.10 -3.32 27.99
N CYS A 10 1.98 -2.75 28.43
CA CYS A 10 0.99 -3.45 29.23
C CYS A 10 0.19 -4.51 28.44
N SER A 11 0.05 -4.41 27.12
CA SER A 11 -0.68 -5.40 26.31
C SER A 11 0.01 -6.76 26.26
N VAL A 12 1.34 -6.76 26.38
CA VAL A 12 2.20 -7.95 26.42
C VAL A 12 2.64 -8.36 27.84
N CYS A 13 2.12 -7.72 28.88
CA CYS A 13 2.44 -8.07 30.26
C CYS A 13 1.49 -9.16 30.79
N LEU A 14 2.02 -10.14 31.55
CA LEU A 14 1.24 -11.14 32.28
C LEU A 14 0.31 -10.52 33.32
N ASN A 15 0.71 -9.39 33.90
CA ASN A 15 -0.04 -8.69 34.93
C ASN A 15 -1.11 -7.74 34.34
N LYS A 16 -1.49 -7.89 33.06
CA LYS A 16 -2.52 -7.04 32.45
C LYS A 16 -3.92 -7.44 32.92
N SER A 17 -4.77 -6.45 33.11
CA SER A 17 -6.21 -6.63 33.34
C SER A 17 -6.98 -5.63 32.47
N PHE A 18 -8.28 -5.87 32.27
CA PHE A 18 -9.12 -5.05 31.38
C PHE A 18 -10.30 -4.46 32.14
N ASN A 19 -10.42 -3.13 32.09
CA ASN A 19 -11.56 -2.39 32.60
C ASN A 19 -12.38 -1.82 31.42
N PRO A 20 -13.67 -2.14 31.26
CA PRO A 20 -14.49 -1.67 30.15
C PRO A 20 -14.59 -0.16 29.98
N LYS A 21 -14.41 0.62 31.05
CA LYS A 21 -14.48 2.09 31.01
C LYS A 21 -13.16 2.76 30.62
N ILE A 22 -12.03 2.12 30.91
CA ILE A 22 -10.69 2.76 30.90
C ILE A 22 -9.70 2.04 29.96
N GLY A 23 -9.97 0.78 29.61
CA GLY A 23 -9.12 -0.08 28.78
C GLY A 23 -8.19 -0.97 29.61
N ILE A 24 -6.97 -1.17 29.11
CA ILE A 24 -5.94 -1.99 29.77
C ILE A 24 -5.45 -1.29 31.04
N ILE A 25 -5.47 -2.00 32.16
CA ILE A 25 -4.97 -1.57 33.47
C ILE A 25 -3.99 -2.63 34.02
N CYS A 26 -3.20 -2.26 35.02
CA CYS A 26 -2.39 -3.24 35.74
C CYS A 26 -3.28 -4.05 36.70
N GLY A 27 -3.21 -5.38 36.66
CA GLY A 27 -3.94 -6.28 37.56
C GLY A 27 -3.41 -6.30 38.99
N ILE A 28 -2.19 -5.79 39.23
CA ILE A 28 -1.62 -5.66 40.57
C ILE A 28 -2.18 -4.42 41.26
N THR A 29 -2.12 -3.26 40.59
CA THR A 29 -2.54 -1.98 41.17
C THR A 29 -4.00 -1.63 40.90
N ASN A 30 -4.66 -2.33 39.95
CA ASN A 30 -6.00 -2.01 39.43
C ASN A 30 -6.14 -0.58 38.87
N GLU A 31 -5.02 0.06 38.56
CA GLU A 31 -4.94 1.43 38.07
C GLU A 31 -4.28 1.48 36.68
N PRO A 32 -4.48 2.58 35.93
CA PRO A 32 -3.74 2.81 34.70
C PRO A 32 -2.23 2.87 34.99
N ALA A 33 -1.42 2.51 34.00
CA ALA A 33 0.03 2.63 34.09
C ALA A 33 0.47 4.08 34.37
N ASP A 34 1.21 4.28 35.45
CA ASP A 34 1.79 5.57 35.86
C ASP A 34 3.25 5.38 36.32
N PHE A 35 4.13 5.01 35.39
CA PHE A 35 5.56 4.83 35.66
C PHE A 35 6.44 5.60 34.68
N LYS A 36 7.61 6.06 35.13
CA LYS A 36 8.61 6.71 34.26
C LYS A 36 9.58 5.65 33.72
N GLY A 37 9.54 5.37 32.41
CA GLY A 37 10.42 4.37 31.81
C GLY A 37 9.77 2.99 31.75
N ASN A 38 10.32 2.03 32.51
CA ASN A 38 9.81 0.66 32.59
C ASN A 38 9.06 0.39 33.90
N CYS A 39 8.15 -0.58 33.88
CA CYS A 39 7.45 -1.07 35.06
C CYS A 39 8.34 -2.05 35.83
N ALA A 40 8.48 -1.85 37.15
CA ALA A 40 9.28 -2.72 38.02
C ALA A 40 8.71 -4.15 38.10
N ASP A 41 7.39 -4.30 38.04
CA ASP A 41 6.68 -5.58 38.08
C ASP A 41 6.36 -6.14 36.69
N TYR A 42 7.05 -5.67 35.64
CA TYR A 42 6.84 -6.16 34.29
C TYR A 42 7.24 -7.64 34.20
N LYS A 43 6.30 -8.47 33.73
CA LYS A 43 6.56 -9.86 33.36
C LYS A 43 5.99 -10.08 31.97
N GLU A 44 6.88 -10.43 31.04
CA GLU A 44 6.53 -10.67 29.65
C GLU A 44 5.60 -11.90 29.53
N ASP A 45 4.50 -11.74 28.81
CA ASP A 45 3.61 -12.81 28.39
C ASP A 45 4.05 -13.28 27.01
N GLU A 46 4.87 -14.34 26.95
CA GLU A 46 5.39 -14.91 25.70
C GLU A 46 4.27 -15.20 24.69
N THR A 47 3.08 -15.59 25.16
CA THR A 47 1.94 -15.88 24.28
C THR A 47 1.39 -14.61 23.66
N ALA A 48 1.21 -13.55 24.45
CA ALA A 48 0.75 -12.25 23.96
C ALA A 48 1.76 -11.62 23.00
N VAL A 49 3.06 -11.67 23.32
CA VAL A 49 4.14 -11.20 22.43
C VAL A 49 4.10 -11.95 21.10
N LYS A 50 4.01 -13.28 21.14
CA LYS A 50 3.91 -14.09 19.93
C LYS A 50 2.68 -13.72 19.10
N HIS A 51 1.54 -13.47 19.73
CA HIS A 51 0.33 -13.04 19.03
C HIS A 51 0.47 -11.64 18.40
N GLU A 52 1.12 -10.69 19.07
CA GLU A 52 1.40 -9.36 18.51
C GLU A 52 2.36 -9.44 17.32
N VAL A 53 3.46 -10.19 17.45
CA VAL A 53 4.42 -10.42 16.36
C VAL A 53 3.74 -11.11 15.17
N LEU A 54 2.87 -12.09 15.41
CA LEU A 54 2.10 -12.75 14.35
C LEU A 54 1.13 -11.79 13.65
N ARG A 55 0.43 -10.92 14.40
CA ARG A 55 -0.47 -9.88 13.85
C ARG A 55 0.31 -8.88 13.00
N GLU A 56 1.43 -8.37 13.49
CA GLU A 56 2.28 -7.44 12.74
C GLU A 56 2.80 -8.08 11.44
N ASN A 57 3.22 -9.35 11.51
CA ASN A 57 3.65 -10.09 10.32
C ASN A 57 2.50 -10.30 9.33
N HIS A 58 1.30 -10.57 9.82
CA HIS A 58 0.11 -10.70 8.99
C HIS A 58 -0.21 -9.38 8.28
N ASP A 59 -0.25 -8.26 9.00
CA ASP A 59 -0.49 -6.92 8.45
C ASP A 59 0.56 -6.55 7.39
N LYS A 60 1.85 -6.81 7.66
CA LYS A 60 2.94 -6.60 6.69
C LYS A 60 2.75 -7.45 5.44
N LYS A 61 2.30 -8.70 5.58
CA LYS A 61 2.07 -9.61 4.45
C LYS A 61 0.87 -9.18 3.61
N GLU A 62 -0.22 -8.80 4.27
CA GLU A 62 -1.44 -8.32 3.62
C GLU A 62 -1.16 -7.04 2.83
N ALA A 63 -0.47 -6.08 3.44
CA ALA A 63 -0.13 -4.83 2.79
C ALA A 63 0.78 -5.03 1.57
N LYS A 64 1.82 -5.88 1.68
CA LYS A 64 2.63 -6.31 0.53
C LYS A 64 1.79 -6.99 -0.56
N GLY A 65 0.83 -7.82 -0.19
CA GLY A 65 -0.08 -8.47 -1.13
C GLY A 65 -0.91 -7.46 -1.93
N THR A 66 -1.48 -6.47 -1.25
CA THR A 66 -2.25 -5.39 -1.87
C THR A 66 -1.40 -4.51 -2.78
N ILE A 67 -0.19 -4.14 -2.35
CA ILE A 67 0.76 -3.40 -3.18
C ILE A 67 1.10 -4.21 -4.44
N ASN A 68 1.36 -5.50 -4.31
CA ASN A 68 1.64 -6.37 -5.45
C ASN A 68 0.47 -6.45 -6.44
N LYS A 69 -0.79 -6.44 -5.99
CA LYS A 69 -1.95 -6.35 -6.89
C LYS A 69 -1.93 -5.07 -7.72
N GLY A 70 -1.55 -3.93 -7.11
CA GLY A 70 -1.36 -2.66 -7.83
C GLY A 70 -0.24 -2.73 -8.88
N ARG A 71 0.88 -3.40 -8.56
CA ARG A 71 1.96 -3.63 -9.54
C ARG A 71 1.50 -4.48 -10.71
N ILE A 72 0.76 -5.55 -10.42
CA ILE A 72 0.17 -6.41 -11.44
C ILE A 72 -0.77 -5.60 -12.32
N ALA A 73 -1.56 -4.68 -11.76
CA ALA A 73 -2.41 -3.80 -12.56
C ALA A 73 -1.61 -2.94 -13.56
N LEU A 74 -0.45 -2.39 -13.17
CA LEU A 74 0.43 -1.66 -14.10
C LEU A 74 0.93 -2.57 -15.23
N PHE A 75 1.35 -3.80 -14.91
CA PHE A 75 1.78 -4.76 -15.93
C PHE A 75 0.62 -5.17 -16.85
N VAL A 76 -0.57 -5.41 -16.31
CA VAL A 76 -1.77 -5.76 -17.09
C VAL A 76 -2.10 -4.63 -18.07
N VAL A 77 -2.07 -3.38 -17.63
CA VAL A 77 -2.30 -2.21 -18.49
C VAL A 77 -1.23 -2.13 -19.58
N GLY A 78 0.05 -2.21 -19.19
CA GLY A 78 1.15 -2.15 -20.14
C GLY A 78 1.10 -3.28 -21.18
N SER A 79 0.84 -4.51 -20.75
CA SER A 79 0.67 -5.66 -21.65
C SER A 79 -0.52 -5.47 -22.57
N LEU A 80 -1.65 -4.96 -22.09
CA LEU A 80 -2.83 -4.70 -22.93
C LEU A 80 -2.50 -3.70 -24.05
N TYR A 81 -1.84 -2.58 -23.74
CA TYR A 81 -1.41 -1.61 -24.77
C TYR A 81 -0.41 -2.22 -25.76
N LEU A 82 0.47 -3.10 -25.30
CA LEU A 82 1.39 -3.82 -26.18
C LEU A 82 0.63 -4.69 -27.19
N PHE A 83 -0.36 -5.46 -26.72
CA PHE A 83 -1.19 -6.29 -27.59
C PHE A 83 -2.05 -5.46 -28.56
N VAL A 84 -2.61 -4.34 -28.11
CA VAL A 84 -3.39 -3.42 -28.96
C VAL A 84 -2.49 -2.83 -30.05
N GLY A 85 -1.34 -2.24 -29.68
CA GLY A 85 -0.42 -1.68 -30.66
C GLY A 85 0.12 -2.72 -31.65
N PHE A 86 0.34 -3.96 -31.19
CA PHE A 86 0.70 -5.07 -32.09
C PHE A 86 -0.43 -5.44 -33.05
N TYR A 87 -1.67 -5.51 -32.56
CA TYR A 87 -2.85 -5.82 -33.37
C TYR A 87 -3.08 -4.75 -34.44
N GLU A 88 -2.99 -3.47 -34.08
CA GLU A 88 -3.14 -2.35 -35.01
C GLU A 88 -2.05 -2.32 -36.08
N ALA A 89 -0.79 -2.55 -35.69
CA ALA A 89 0.34 -2.50 -36.61
C ALA A 89 0.37 -3.65 -37.64
N PHE A 90 -0.11 -4.85 -37.28
CA PHE A 90 0.02 -6.05 -38.13
C PHE A 90 -1.29 -6.51 -38.80
N ILE A 91 -2.45 -6.29 -38.19
CA ILE A 91 -3.72 -6.86 -38.67
C ILE A 91 -4.57 -5.83 -39.42
N ILE A 92 -4.53 -4.55 -39.01
CA ILE A 92 -5.37 -3.52 -39.61
C ILE A 92 -4.67 -2.95 -40.85
N LEU A 93 -5.10 -3.42 -42.02
CA LEU A 93 -4.64 -2.91 -43.32
C LEU A 93 -5.07 -1.44 -43.47
N GLY A 94 -4.12 -0.51 -43.38
CA GLY A 94 -4.38 0.94 -43.52
C GLY A 94 -4.42 1.73 -42.19
N ALA A 95 -4.11 1.10 -41.05
CA ALA A 95 -3.87 1.84 -39.82
C ALA A 95 -2.58 2.67 -39.93
N ASP A 96 -2.62 3.90 -39.39
CA ASP A 96 -1.46 4.77 -39.35
C ASP A 96 -0.45 4.23 -38.32
N ILE A 97 0.75 3.88 -38.78
CA ILE A 97 1.82 3.25 -37.96
C ILE A 97 2.14 4.10 -36.72
N ILE A 98 1.86 5.40 -36.79
CA ILE A 98 2.03 6.36 -35.70
C ILE A 98 1.24 5.95 -34.45
N PHE A 99 -0.01 5.48 -34.57
CA PHE A 99 -0.81 5.08 -33.41
C PHE A 99 -0.24 3.85 -32.71
N GLY A 100 0.20 2.85 -33.46
CA GLY A 100 0.86 1.67 -32.91
C GLY A 100 2.16 1.99 -32.15
N ILE A 101 2.96 2.94 -32.66
CA ILE A 101 4.17 3.41 -31.96
C ILE A 101 3.80 4.09 -30.62
N ILE A 102 2.76 4.92 -30.60
CA ILE A 102 2.30 5.59 -29.38
C ILE A 102 1.90 4.55 -28.32
N ASP A 103 1.13 3.54 -28.70
CA ASP A 103 0.70 2.48 -27.79
C ASP A 103 1.88 1.66 -27.25
N TRP A 104 2.90 1.40 -28.06
CA TRP A 104 4.13 0.74 -27.59
C TRP A 104 4.92 1.60 -26.61
N VAL A 105 4.99 2.92 -26.84
CA VAL A 105 5.61 3.86 -25.89
C VAL A 105 4.84 3.86 -24.57
N VAL A 106 3.51 3.95 -24.62
CA VAL A 106 2.64 3.91 -23.44
C VAL A 106 2.83 2.58 -22.69
N ALA A 107 2.85 1.45 -23.40
CA ALA A 107 3.13 0.13 -22.82
C ALA A 107 4.48 0.09 -22.10
N GLY A 108 5.54 0.61 -22.74
CA GLY A 108 6.88 0.71 -22.16
C GLY A 108 6.90 1.55 -20.88
N VAL A 109 6.17 2.68 -20.84
CA VAL A 109 6.02 3.51 -19.64
C VAL A 109 5.35 2.73 -18.51
N PHE A 110 4.23 2.05 -18.75
CA PHE A 110 3.53 1.28 -17.71
C PHE A 110 4.35 0.10 -17.20
N ILE A 111 5.03 -0.64 -18.08
CA ILE A 111 5.93 -1.73 -17.69
C ILE A 111 7.11 -1.18 -16.89
N GLY A 112 7.71 -0.08 -17.33
CA GLY A 112 8.80 0.59 -16.62
C GLY A 112 8.39 1.05 -15.22
N LEU A 113 7.21 1.66 -15.08
CA LEU A 113 6.63 2.01 -13.78
C LEU A 113 6.35 0.77 -12.92
N GLY A 114 5.87 -0.32 -13.53
CA GLY A 114 5.68 -1.61 -12.88
C GLY A 114 6.98 -2.16 -12.27
N ILE A 115 8.09 -2.10 -13.02
CA ILE A 115 9.42 -2.51 -12.52
C ILE A 115 9.94 -1.53 -11.47
N TRP A 116 9.75 -0.22 -11.66
CA TRP A 116 10.24 0.78 -10.70
C TRP A 116 9.50 0.74 -9.36
N SER A 117 8.24 0.28 -9.37
CA SER A 117 7.42 0.12 -8.17
C SER A 117 8.01 -0.84 -7.13
N TYR A 118 8.97 -1.70 -7.50
CA TYR A 118 9.70 -2.56 -6.55
C TYR A 118 10.60 -1.76 -5.60
N LYS A 119 11.12 -0.61 -6.02
CA LYS A 119 11.94 0.28 -5.18
C LYS A 119 11.10 1.30 -4.43
N LYS A 120 10.16 1.97 -5.10
CA LYS A 120 9.29 3.01 -4.53
C LYS A 120 7.85 2.80 -5.00
N ALA A 121 7.11 2.00 -4.23
CA ALA A 121 5.77 1.58 -4.62
C ALA A 121 4.79 2.76 -4.70
N SER A 122 4.72 3.61 -3.67
CA SER A 122 3.76 4.71 -3.63
C SER A 122 3.91 5.65 -4.82
N LEU A 123 5.14 6.11 -5.09
CA LEU A 123 5.44 7.09 -6.13
C LEU A 123 5.14 6.52 -7.53
N ALA A 124 5.57 5.29 -7.82
CA ALA A 124 5.32 4.65 -9.11
C ALA A 124 3.82 4.44 -9.38
N LEU A 125 3.06 4.00 -8.38
CA LEU A 125 1.62 3.80 -8.52
C LEU A 125 0.86 5.11 -8.71
N ILE A 126 1.25 6.18 -8.01
CA ILE A 126 0.64 7.52 -8.18
C ILE A 126 0.89 8.05 -9.60
N ILE A 127 2.14 7.98 -10.08
CA ILE A 127 2.48 8.40 -11.45
C ILE A 127 1.71 7.56 -12.47
N GLY A 128 1.67 6.24 -12.29
CA GLY A 128 0.95 5.34 -13.18
C GLY A 128 -0.55 5.65 -13.23
N LEU A 129 -1.19 5.90 -12.09
CA LEU A 129 -2.59 6.30 -12.02
C LEU A 129 -2.83 7.64 -12.71
N GLY A 130 -2.00 8.65 -12.44
CA GLY A 130 -2.12 9.97 -13.06
C GLY A 130 -1.97 9.91 -14.57
N PHE A 131 -0.97 9.15 -15.06
CA PHE A 131 -0.74 8.94 -16.47
C PHE A 131 -1.89 8.18 -17.14
N TYR A 132 -2.42 7.14 -16.48
CA TYR A 132 -3.57 6.38 -16.98
C TYR A 132 -4.82 7.24 -17.13
N VAL A 133 -5.15 8.06 -16.13
CA VAL A 133 -6.28 8.99 -16.20
C VAL A 133 -6.06 10.03 -17.30
N ALA A 134 -4.84 10.56 -17.46
CA ALA A 134 -4.52 11.51 -18.52
C ALA A 134 -4.73 10.91 -19.92
N ILE A 135 -4.33 9.66 -20.15
CA ILE A 135 -4.57 8.95 -21.41
C ILE A 135 -6.07 8.78 -21.67
N ILE A 136 -6.84 8.36 -20.66
CA ILE A 136 -8.30 8.22 -20.81
C ILE A 136 -8.95 9.55 -21.19
N LEU A 137 -8.55 10.65 -20.55
CA LEU A 137 -9.07 11.98 -20.86
C LEU A 137 -8.69 12.43 -22.27
N LEU A 138 -7.48 12.11 -22.74
CA LEU A 138 -7.05 12.42 -24.10
C LEU A 138 -7.85 11.63 -25.14
N LEU A 139 -8.04 10.32 -24.92
CA LEU A 139 -8.85 9.47 -25.80
C LEU A 139 -10.33 9.89 -25.83
N ALA A 140 -10.85 10.34 -24.69
CA ALA A 140 -12.21 10.87 -24.56
C ALA A 140 -12.48 12.07 -25.46
N VAL A 141 -11.47 12.92 -25.70
CA VAL A 141 -11.57 14.11 -26.57
C VAL A 141 -11.53 13.71 -28.05
N ILE A 142 -10.79 12.65 -28.39
CA ILE A 142 -10.65 12.18 -29.77
C ILE A 142 -11.90 11.40 -30.20
N ASP A 143 -12.36 10.44 -29.38
CA ASP A 143 -13.57 9.67 -29.63
C ASP A 143 -14.26 9.25 -28.32
N PRO A 144 -15.41 9.85 -27.96
CA PRO A 144 -16.11 9.55 -26.71
C PRO A 144 -16.67 8.12 -26.65
N ILE A 145 -16.84 7.43 -27.78
CA ILE A 145 -17.34 6.04 -27.82
C ILE A 145 -16.33 5.08 -27.18
N THR A 146 -15.03 5.39 -27.29
CA THR A 146 -13.96 4.60 -26.67
C THR A 146 -14.00 4.61 -25.14
N ILE A 147 -14.67 5.60 -24.52
CA ILE A 147 -14.85 5.67 -23.06
C ILE A 147 -15.80 4.58 -22.58
N VAL A 148 -16.93 4.43 -23.28
CA VAL A 148 -18.01 3.50 -22.92
C VAL A 148 -17.56 2.06 -23.11
N GLN A 149 -16.76 1.80 -24.15
CA GLN A 149 -16.15 0.50 -24.36
C GLN A 149 -15.07 0.22 -23.30
N GLY A 150 -15.19 -0.94 -22.66
CA GLY A 150 -14.24 -1.38 -21.63
C GLY A 150 -14.28 -0.58 -20.33
N ILE A 151 -15.34 0.21 -20.07
CA ILE A 151 -15.47 1.03 -18.85
C ILE A 151 -15.34 0.21 -17.56
N ILE A 152 -15.85 -1.03 -17.57
CA ILE A 152 -15.75 -1.96 -16.43
C ILE A 152 -14.29 -2.23 -16.09
N LEU A 153 -13.46 -2.54 -17.09
CA LEU A 153 -12.04 -2.82 -16.90
C LEU A 153 -11.29 -1.57 -16.39
N LYS A 154 -11.59 -0.40 -16.97
CA LYS A 154 -11.00 0.88 -16.55
C LYS A 154 -11.29 1.19 -15.08
N ILE A 155 -12.55 1.02 -14.66
CA ILE A 155 -12.96 1.23 -13.25
C ILE A 155 -12.22 0.25 -12.34
N ILE A 156 -12.15 -1.03 -12.70
CA ILE A 156 -11.44 -2.06 -11.91
C ILE A 156 -9.96 -1.68 -11.73
N ILE A 157 -9.29 -1.25 -12.81
CA ILE A 157 -7.88 -0.82 -12.77
C ILE A 157 -7.72 0.38 -11.83
N ILE A 158 -8.57 1.41 -11.96
CA ILE A 158 -8.52 2.61 -11.12
C ILE A 158 -8.70 2.25 -9.65
N VAL A 159 -9.73 1.45 -9.32
CA VAL A 159 -9.99 1.03 -7.92
C VAL A 159 -8.81 0.24 -7.37
N CYS A 160 -8.25 -0.69 -8.15
CA CYS A 160 -7.09 -1.48 -7.75
C CYS A 160 -5.86 -0.59 -7.48
N LEU A 161 -5.57 0.38 -8.37
CA LEU A 161 -4.46 1.31 -8.20
C LEU A 161 -4.67 2.24 -6.99
N VAL A 162 -5.86 2.82 -6.83
CA VAL A 162 -6.17 3.71 -5.69
C VAL A 162 -6.02 2.98 -4.36
N TYR A 163 -6.57 1.75 -4.27
CA TYR A 163 -6.45 0.95 -3.06
C TYR A 163 -4.97 0.62 -2.77
N ALA A 164 -4.22 0.17 -3.77
CA ALA A 164 -2.79 -0.12 -3.63
C ALA A 164 -1.96 1.11 -3.22
N ILE A 165 -2.27 2.31 -3.74
CA ILE A 165 -1.62 3.57 -3.34
C ILE A 165 -1.89 3.88 -1.87
N SER A 166 -3.15 3.73 -1.43
CA SER A 166 -3.54 4.03 -0.05
C SER A 166 -2.80 3.14 0.95
N THR A 167 -2.69 1.85 0.64
CA THR A 167 -1.95 0.87 1.44
C THR A 167 -0.44 1.15 1.41
N ALA A 168 0.14 1.44 0.24
CA ALA A 168 1.56 1.76 0.10
C ALA A 168 1.95 2.98 0.92
N ARG A 169 1.14 4.04 0.91
CA ARG A 169 1.40 5.25 1.71
C ARG A 169 1.30 4.99 3.22
N ALA A 170 0.32 4.20 3.64
CA ALA A 170 0.15 3.85 5.05
C ALA A 170 1.35 3.06 5.59
N ASP A 171 1.85 2.10 4.80
CA ASP A 171 3.03 1.30 5.15
C ASP A 171 4.32 2.13 5.19
N GLU A 172 4.54 2.99 4.20
CA GLU A 172 5.71 3.89 4.17
C GLU A 172 5.70 4.87 5.37
N ALA A 173 4.52 5.38 5.75
CA ALA A 173 4.37 6.25 6.92
C ALA A 173 4.64 5.50 8.24
N LYS A 174 4.19 4.24 8.36
CA LYS A 174 4.48 3.39 9.53
C LYS A 174 5.99 3.14 9.65
N GLN A 175 6.65 2.80 8.55
CA GLN A 175 8.10 2.55 8.56
C GLN A 175 8.89 3.80 8.94
N LYS A 176 8.50 4.98 8.45
CA LYS A 176 9.14 6.25 8.83
C LYS A 176 8.97 6.59 10.31
N LYS A 177 7.82 6.27 10.91
CA LYS A 177 7.60 6.45 12.36
C LYS A 177 8.46 5.49 13.18
N LEU A 178 8.60 4.25 12.73
CA LEU A 178 9.42 3.25 13.41
C LEU A 178 10.90 3.63 13.40
N SER A 179 11.43 4.03 12.23
CA SER A 179 12.84 4.47 12.12
C SER A 179 13.11 5.71 12.97
N SER A 180 12.20 6.70 12.95
CA SER A 180 12.35 7.91 13.75
C SER A 180 12.28 7.67 15.26
N ASN A 181 11.59 6.61 15.71
CA ASN A 181 11.50 6.26 17.13
C ASN A 181 12.73 5.49 17.60
N ASP A 182 13.32 4.67 16.74
CA ASP A 182 14.60 3.99 16.97
C ASP A 182 15.74 5.02 17.16
N ASP A 183 15.82 5.99 16.26
CA ASP A 183 16.78 7.11 16.34
C ASP A 183 16.64 7.94 17.64
N LEU A 184 15.45 7.99 18.23
CA LEU A 184 15.18 8.69 19.50
C LEU A 184 15.57 7.85 20.72
N LEU A 185 15.47 6.53 20.64
CA LEU A 185 15.89 5.62 21.71
C LEU A 185 17.42 5.53 21.80
N ASP A 186 18.13 5.57 20.66
CA ASP A 186 19.59 5.58 20.62
C ASP A 186 20.23 6.85 21.21
N GLN A 187 19.45 7.93 21.40
CA GLN A 187 19.91 9.19 21.98
C GLN A 187 19.69 9.30 23.50
N LEU A 188 19.07 8.31 24.14
CA LEU A 188 18.79 8.24 25.59
C LEU A 188 19.77 7.31 26.31
#